data_AF-A0A9P5YIK4-F1
#
_entry.id   AF-A0A9P5YIK4-F1
#
_cell.length_a   1.000
_cell.length_b   1.000
_cell.length_c   1.000
_cell.angle_alpha   90.00
_cell.angle_beta   90.00
_cell.angle_gamma   90.00
#
_symmetry.space_group_name_H-M   'P 1'
#
loop_
_entity.id
_entity.type
_entity.pdbx_description
1 polymer ?
#
loop_
_entity_poly.entity_id
_entity_poly.type
_entity_poly.pdbx_seq_one_letter_code
_entity_poly.pdbx_strand_id
1 'polypeptide(L)'
;MSDEYTIPAQPTTDDLNHSYVRIVHENGLHYLAMVGCHCRGPDRLYLDLMASRLVTTSFHTIRTLFTGDVLDHYRLCNLELKALAYQFYQLLVRISAPFVSVKGLALYNEFRRMTRLWRWTSKLIRAGFGHEERDPMNPNPGELANYCPACPQQGKNLAEDWRTDPNRFVYQRVFVADGNFKADHVKQGQGKEGKDDDVWLSEGGGMDPQRQHYKDFLKVAMERCTVSPKHLESINIIQYQHGCYAPNALVDLFKGEQQKNVDYAFLQALKTTGIDPDQGVMLIYDIACQYYVHLKEQLGEQLPPNLKIDRAIGLFHVHAHKDDCFFHFNTSFIPGSAVVSGEILESLWSTLNSISPSVRTATLAHRAEVLDDHACDSNHKKALGMTSYLCTRLADALKNHDDSLQYFHELTNEAGPAAVSLWTNAIVVAEKNRLVDPKAMNIYCTQKVGKPDGVVKSAPIAGASLEHWLTYALKVEEKQ
;
A
#
# COMPACT_ATOMS: atom_id res chain seq x y z
N MET A 1 -18.25 22.53 -48.52
CA MET A 1 -18.12 23.09 -47.16
C MET A 1 -17.03 22.30 -46.45
N SER A 2 -15.78 22.71 -46.68
CA SER A 2 -14.59 22.23 -45.99
C SER A 2 -14.06 23.43 -45.21
N ASP A 3 -14.74 23.78 -44.12
CA ASP A 3 -14.16 24.70 -43.16
C ASP A 3 -13.11 23.89 -42.40
N GLU A 4 -11.87 23.94 -42.90
CA GLU A 4 -10.71 23.59 -42.10
C GLU A 4 -10.73 24.50 -40.88
N TYR A 5 -11.20 23.98 -39.74
CA TYR A 5 -11.10 24.63 -38.44
C TYR A 5 -9.63 24.95 -38.18
N THR A 6 -9.23 26.16 -38.58
CA THR A 6 -7.88 26.65 -38.45
C THR A 6 -7.71 27.04 -36.98
N ILE A 7 -6.71 26.49 -36.31
CA ILE A 7 -6.39 26.88 -34.93
C ILE A 7 -6.15 28.40 -34.94
N PRO A 8 -6.87 29.21 -34.15
CA PRO A 8 -6.64 30.65 -34.08
C PRO A 8 -5.16 30.94 -33.83
N ALA A 9 -4.59 31.90 -34.55
CA ALA A 9 -3.21 32.31 -34.36
C ALA A 9 -2.98 32.71 -32.89
N GLN A 10 -1.88 32.26 -32.30
CA GLN A 10 -1.59 32.53 -30.89
C GLN A 10 -1.33 34.04 -30.70
N PRO A 11 -2.00 34.71 -29.76
CA PRO A 11 -1.72 36.12 -29.47
C PRO A 11 -0.30 36.26 -28.94
N THR A 12 0.39 37.34 -29.33
CA THR A 12 1.79 37.58 -28.96
C THR A 12 1.92 38.67 -27.90
N THR A 13 1.20 39.78 -28.05
CA THR A 13 1.16 40.89 -27.10
C THR A 13 -0.24 41.47 -26.93
N ASP A 14 -0.50 42.10 -25.79
CA ASP A 14 -1.72 42.91 -25.58
C ASP A 14 -1.54 44.35 -26.10
N ASP A 15 -2.58 45.18 -25.97
CA ASP A 15 -2.55 46.59 -26.37
C ASP A 15 -1.52 47.44 -25.59
N LEU A 16 -1.01 46.91 -24.47
CA LEU A 16 0.02 47.52 -23.63
C LEU A 16 1.42 46.91 -23.89
N ASN A 17 1.54 46.07 -24.92
CA ASN A 17 2.77 45.40 -25.34
C ASN A 17 3.32 44.39 -24.32
N HIS A 18 2.48 43.88 -23.41
CA HIS A 18 2.83 42.78 -22.52
C HIS A 18 2.78 41.44 -23.26
N SER A 19 3.77 40.59 -23.02
CA SER A 19 3.83 39.28 -23.66
C SER A 19 2.75 38.34 -23.13
N TYR A 20 2.08 37.64 -24.04
CA TYR A 20 1.14 36.58 -23.69
C TYR A 20 1.89 35.32 -23.22
N VAL A 21 1.37 34.71 -22.17
CA VAL A 21 1.76 33.38 -21.69
C VAL A 21 0.59 32.42 -21.83
N ARG A 22 0.92 31.16 -22.04
CA ARG A 22 -0.05 30.07 -22.08
C ARG A 22 -0.31 29.56 -20.68
N ILE A 23 -1.56 29.53 -20.25
CA ILE A 23 -1.97 29.00 -18.94
C ILE A 23 -2.80 27.75 -19.18
N VAL A 24 -2.34 26.64 -18.64
CA VAL A 24 -3.07 25.37 -18.65
C VAL A 24 -3.86 25.29 -17.34
N HIS A 25 -5.18 25.30 -17.45
CA HIS A 25 -6.11 25.21 -16.34
C HIS A 25 -7.07 24.02 -16.53
N GLU A 26 -7.85 23.66 -15.52
CA GLU A 26 -8.75 22.50 -15.59
C GLU A 26 -9.87 22.66 -16.63
N ASN A 27 -10.27 23.90 -16.91
CA ASN A 27 -11.26 24.23 -17.93
C ASN A 27 -10.63 24.52 -19.31
N GLY A 28 -9.34 24.22 -19.49
CA GLY A 28 -8.66 24.29 -20.78
C GLY A 28 -7.44 25.21 -20.82
N LEU A 29 -6.99 25.50 -22.04
CA LEU A 29 -5.82 26.30 -22.35
C LEU A 29 -6.22 27.75 -22.63
N HIS A 30 -5.57 28.66 -21.91
CA HIS A 30 -5.77 30.10 -22.00
C HIS A 30 -4.50 30.78 -22.47
N TYR A 31 -4.67 31.93 -23.12
CA TYR A 31 -3.58 32.85 -23.42
C TYR A 31 -3.90 34.15 -22.69
N LEU A 32 -3.07 34.53 -21.71
CA LEU A 32 -3.23 35.78 -20.96
C LEU A 32 -1.93 36.59 -21.01
N ALA A 33 -2.05 37.91 -21.09
CA ALA A 33 -0.91 38.81 -20.92
C ALA A 33 -0.35 38.70 -19.50
N MET A 34 0.96 38.53 -19.37
CA MET A 34 1.63 38.43 -18.07
C MET A 34 2.34 39.73 -17.73
N VAL A 35 2.03 40.27 -16.55
CA VAL A 35 2.71 41.44 -15.98
C VAL A 35 3.35 41.03 -14.66
N GLY A 36 4.68 41.12 -14.58
CA GLY A 36 5.43 40.82 -13.36
C GLY A 36 5.82 42.08 -12.59
N CYS A 37 5.70 42.06 -11.25
CA CYS A 37 6.28 43.12 -10.41
C CYS A 37 7.79 42.90 -10.31
N HIS A 38 8.57 43.90 -10.69
CA HIS A 38 10.04 43.88 -10.52
C HIS A 38 10.49 44.67 -9.29
N CYS A 39 9.53 45.13 -8.48
CA CYS A 39 9.73 45.92 -7.28
C CYS A 39 10.66 45.27 -6.24
N ARG A 40 10.77 43.93 -6.23
CA ARG A 40 11.61 43.15 -5.30
C ARG A 40 12.81 42.48 -5.99
N GLY A 41 13.15 42.92 -7.20
CA GLY A 41 14.23 42.38 -8.03
C GLY A 41 13.73 41.42 -9.13
N PRO A 42 14.54 41.21 -10.19
CA PRO A 42 14.17 40.42 -11.36
C PRO A 42 14.01 38.91 -11.05
N ASP A 43 14.67 38.42 -10.00
CA ASP A 43 14.71 36.99 -9.66
C ASP A 43 13.54 36.52 -8.77
N ARG A 44 12.48 37.34 -8.62
CA ARG A 44 11.33 37.00 -7.76
C ARG A 44 10.10 36.50 -8.51
N LEU A 45 10.06 36.67 -9.84
CA LEU A 45 8.87 36.36 -10.64
C LEU A 45 8.40 34.90 -10.48
N TYR A 46 9.32 33.93 -10.51
CA TYR A 46 8.95 32.51 -10.34
C TYR A 46 8.44 32.20 -8.92
N LEU A 47 8.91 32.92 -7.89
CA LEU A 47 8.40 32.76 -6.52
C LEU A 47 6.98 33.33 -6.42
N ASP A 48 6.72 34.50 -7.00
CA ASP A 48 5.39 35.11 -7.01
C ASP A 48 4.39 34.25 -7.80
N LEU A 49 4.82 33.66 -8.92
CA LEU A 49 4.04 32.69 -9.69
C LEU A 49 3.72 31.45 -8.85
N MET A 50 4.72 30.84 -8.21
CA MET A 50 4.49 29.68 -7.34
C MET A 50 3.58 30.00 -6.15
N ALA A 51 3.74 31.18 -5.53
CA ALA A 51 2.85 31.67 -4.48
C ALA A 51 1.41 31.87 -4.96
N SER A 52 1.24 32.18 -6.25
CA SER A 52 -0.05 32.29 -6.93
C SER A 52 -0.55 30.95 -7.50
N ARG A 53 0.07 29.82 -7.13
CA ARG A 53 -0.23 28.47 -7.67
C ARG A 53 -0.09 28.38 -9.20
N LEU A 54 0.84 29.13 -9.78
CA LEU A 54 1.21 29.06 -11.21
C LEU A 54 2.60 28.45 -11.34
N VAL A 55 2.65 27.21 -11.81
CA VAL A 55 3.87 26.42 -11.93
C VAL A 55 4.50 26.64 -13.31
N THR A 56 5.73 27.13 -13.32
CA THR A 56 6.45 27.46 -14.56
C THR A 56 7.07 26.23 -15.22
N THR A 57 7.09 26.20 -16.55
CA THR A 57 7.79 25.14 -17.32
C THR A 57 9.24 25.49 -17.66
N SER A 58 9.66 26.74 -17.45
CA SER A 58 10.98 27.29 -17.76
C SER A 58 11.25 28.48 -16.83
N PHE A 59 12.50 28.64 -16.40
CA PHE A 59 12.93 29.71 -15.50
C PHE A 59 13.59 30.90 -16.23
N HIS A 60 13.90 30.75 -17.52
CA HIS A 60 14.53 31.82 -18.32
C HIS A 60 13.52 32.58 -19.18
N THR A 61 12.59 31.86 -19.80
CA THR A 61 11.56 32.46 -20.65
C THR A 61 10.25 31.76 -20.36
N ILE A 62 9.43 32.41 -19.54
CA ILE A 62 8.15 31.88 -19.09
C ILE A 62 7.14 32.05 -20.22
N ARG A 63 6.84 30.96 -20.92
CA ARG A 63 5.82 30.92 -21.98
C ARG A 63 4.63 30.02 -21.66
N THR A 64 4.78 29.12 -20.69
CA THR A 64 3.74 28.19 -20.28
C THR A 64 3.74 28.03 -18.77
N LEU A 65 2.54 28.13 -18.21
CA LEU A 65 2.23 27.99 -16.80
C LEU A 65 1.16 26.91 -16.64
N PHE A 66 1.31 26.04 -15.66
CA PHE A 66 0.25 25.13 -15.23
C PHE A 66 -0.32 25.68 -13.93
N THR A 67 -1.64 25.76 -13.79
CA THR A 67 -2.22 26.07 -12.48
C THR A 67 -2.05 24.87 -11.54
N GLY A 68 -1.94 25.13 -10.23
CA GLY A 68 -1.99 24.07 -9.23
C GLY A 68 -3.26 23.23 -9.37
N ASP A 69 -4.37 23.87 -9.74
CA ASP A 69 -5.67 23.21 -9.85
C ASP A 69 -5.71 22.15 -10.94
N VAL A 70 -5.14 22.39 -12.13
CA VAL A 70 -5.11 21.34 -13.18
C VAL A 70 -4.20 20.17 -12.79
N LEU A 71 -3.14 20.44 -12.01
CA LEU A 71 -2.22 19.42 -11.52
C LEU A 71 -2.84 18.59 -10.39
N ASP A 72 -3.58 19.24 -9.48
CA ASP A 72 -4.39 18.58 -8.45
C ASP A 72 -5.53 17.76 -9.07
N HIS A 73 -6.24 18.33 -10.03
CA HIS A 73 -7.33 17.65 -10.76
C HIS A 73 -6.81 16.40 -11.46
N TYR A 74 -5.69 16.50 -12.20
CA TYR A 74 -5.07 15.32 -12.79
C TYR A 74 -4.67 14.27 -11.74
N ARG A 75 -4.04 14.70 -10.64
CA ARG A 75 -3.65 13.78 -9.57
C ARG A 75 -4.85 13.03 -9.02
N LEU A 76 -5.97 13.71 -8.77
CA LEU A 76 -7.22 13.09 -8.32
C LEU A 76 -7.80 12.15 -9.37
N CYS A 77 -7.86 12.53 -10.65
CA CYS A 77 -8.27 11.62 -11.72
C CYS A 77 -7.37 10.38 -11.82
N ASN A 78 -6.07 10.52 -11.56
CA ASN A 78 -5.16 9.38 -11.53
C ASN A 78 -5.40 8.48 -10.31
N LEU A 79 -5.69 9.04 -9.14
CA LEU A 79 -5.96 8.30 -7.91
C LEU A 79 -7.32 7.60 -7.94
N GLU A 80 -8.38 8.30 -8.36
CA GLU A 80 -9.75 7.77 -8.34
C GLU A 80 -10.11 7.02 -9.63
N LEU A 81 -9.84 7.62 -10.79
CA LEU A 81 -10.27 7.10 -12.09
C LEU A 81 -9.19 6.25 -12.77
N LYS A 82 -8.01 6.15 -12.16
CA LYS A 82 -6.82 5.47 -12.72
C LYS A 82 -6.43 6.03 -14.10
N ALA A 83 -6.78 7.30 -14.33
CA ALA A 83 -6.57 7.96 -15.62
C ALA A 83 -5.07 8.10 -15.90
N LEU A 84 -4.67 7.73 -17.13
CA LEU A 84 -3.33 7.98 -17.63
C LEU A 84 -3.12 9.48 -17.86
N ALA A 85 -1.87 9.95 -17.69
CA ALA A 85 -1.51 11.33 -18.05
C ALA A 85 -1.93 11.68 -19.47
N TYR A 86 -1.75 10.73 -20.41
CA TYR A 86 -2.16 10.91 -21.79
C TYR A 86 -3.67 11.10 -21.94
N GLN A 87 -4.48 10.25 -21.31
CA GLN A 87 -5.95 10.34 -21.41
C GLN A 87 -6.47 11.66 -20.83
N PHE A 88 -5.97 12.07 -19.67
CA PHE A 88 -6.34 13.36 -19.09
C PHE A 88 -5.88 14.54 -19.96
N TYR A 89 -4.67 14.46 -20.53
CA TYR A 89 -4.19 15.49 -21.46
C TYR A 89 -5.06 15.58 -22.72
N GLN A 90 -5.51 14.44 -23.26
CA GLN A 90 -6.46 14.43 -24.38
C GLN A 90 -7.79 15.09 -24.02
N LEU A 91 -8.30 14.87 -22.80
CA LEU A 91 -9.49 15.55 -22.29
C LEU A 91 -9.27 17.07 -22.25
N LEU A 92 -8.15 17.53 -21.67
CA LEU A 92 -7.81 18.97 -21.62
C LEU A 92 -7.76 19.60 -23.03
N VAL A 93 -7.14 18.91 -24.00
CA VAL A 93 -7.11 19.39 -25.39
C VAL A 93 -8.51 19.52 -25.96
N ARG A 94 -9.38 18.52 -25.76
CA ARG A 94 -10.76 18.55 -26.28
C ARG A 94 -11.61 19.64 -25.64
N ILE A 95 -11.42 19.92 -24.35
CA ILE A 95 -12.09 21.04 -23.66
C ILE A 95 -11.65 22.38 -24.27
N SER A 96 -10.36 22.52 -24.54
CA SER A 96 -9.76 23.77 -25.02
C SER A 96 -10.06 24.05 -26.49
N ALA A 97 -10.10 23.00 -27.31
CA ALA A 97 -10.25 23.09 -28.75
C ALA A 97 -10.93 21.81 -29.26
N PRO A 98 -12.27 21.72 -29.19
CA PRO A 98 -13.03 20.47 -29.40
C PRO A 98 -12.86 19.88 -30.81
N PHE A 99 -12.49 20.69 -31.79
CA PHE A 99 -12.30 20.30 -33.19
C PHE A 99 -10.83 20.13 -33.59
N VAL A 100 -9.89 20.25 -32.65
CA VAL A 100 -8.45 20.19 -32.92
C VAL A 100 -7.86 18.85 -32.46
N SER A 101 -7.04 18.24 -33.32
CA SER A 101 -6.33 17.01 -32.95
C SER A 101 -5.26 17.27 -31.90
N VAL A 102 -5.02 16.28 -31.04
CA VAL A 102 -4.01 16.30 -29.95
C VAL A 102 -2.60 16.63 -30.45
N LYS A 103 -2.30 16.35 -31.73
CA LYS A 103 -1.01 16.69 -32.35
C LYS A 103 -0.78 18.20 -32.48
N GLY A 104 -1.82 19.03 -32.40
CA GLY A 104 -1.72 20.50 -32.52
C GLY A 104 -1.16 21.21 -31.27
N LEU A 105 -1.10 20.55 -30.12
CA LEU A 105 -0.63 21.11 -28.84
C LEU A 105 0.49 20.24 -28.27
N ALA A 106 1.74 20.65 -28.48
CA ALA A 106 2.93 19.93 -28.04
C ALA A 106 3.32 20.25 -26.58
N LEU A 107 2.42 20.05 -25.60
CA LEU A 107 2.68 20.28 -24.16
C LEU A 107 2.70 19.00 -23.31
N TYR A 108 2.55 17.83 -23.92
CA TYR A 108 2.39 16.58 -23.17
C TYR A 108 3.63 16.24 -22.32
N ASN A 109 4.83 16.53 -22.82
CA ASN A 109 6.07 16.27 -22.09
C ASN A 109 6.20 17.18 -20.87
N GLU A 110 5.87 18.46 -21.03
CA GLU A 110 5.80 19.45 -19.96
C GLU A 110 4.76 19.04 -18.92
N PHE A 111 3.56 18.63 -19.36
CA PHE A 111 2.51 18.15 -18.47
C PHE A 111 2.97 16.95 -17.62
N ARG A 112 3.59 15.94 -18.24
CA ARG A 112 4.17 14.79 -17.51
C ARG A 112 5.21 15.23 -16.47
N ARG A 113 6.07 16.17 -16.83
CA ARG A 113 7.10 16.70 -15.91
C ARG A 113 6.45 17.46 -14.75
N MET A 114 5.48 18.33 -15.02
CA MET A 114 4.81 19.14 -13.99
C MET A 114 4.00 18.30 -13.03
N THR A 115 3.34 17.25 -13.50
CA THR A 115 2.58 16.36 -12.60
C THR A 115 3.49 15.57 -11.66
N ARG A 116 4.70 15.16 -12.10
CA ARG A 116 5.73 14.57 -11.21
C ARG A 116 6.21 15.56 -10.15
N LEU A 117 6.66 16.75 -10.57
CA LEU A 117 7.16 17.77 -9.64
C LEU A 117 6.08 18.24 -8.65
N TRP A 118 4.84 18.37 -9.12
CA TRP A 118 3.72 18.78 -8.27
C TRP A 118 3.38 17.74 -7.21
N ARG A 119 3.38 16.44 -7.56
CA ARG A 119 3.20 15.36 -6.58
C ARG A 119 4.27 15.41 -5.49
N TRP A 120 5.53 15.55 -5.88
CA TRP A 120 6.65 15.64 -4.95
C TRP A 120 6.56 16.87 -4.05
N THR A 121 6.38 18.06 -4.64
CA THR A 121 6.23 19.32 -3.89
C THR A 121 5.04 19.26 -2.93
N SER A 122 3.92 18.69 -3.37
CA SER A 122 2.73 18.50 -2.52
C SER A 122 3.01 17.63 -1.30
N LYS A 123 3.86 16.60 -1.43
CA LYS A 123 4.29 15.76 -0.30
C LYS A 123 5.16 16.56 0.67
N LEU A 124 6.15 17.30 0.17
CA LEU A 124 7.01 18.16 0.98
C LEU A 124 6.21 19.22 1.77
N ILE A 125 5.22 19.85 1.12
CA ILE A 125 4.33 20.83 1.78
C ILE A 125 3.57 20.16 2.93
N ARG A 126 2.97 18.98 2.69
CA ARG A 126 2.22 18.25 3.74
C ARG A 126 3.11 17.77 4.88
N ALA A 127 4.37 17.44 4.59
CA ALA A 127 5.38 17.06 5.58
C ALA A 127 6.01 18.27 6.29
N GLY A 128 5.63 19.51 5.96
CA GLY A 128 6.10 20.71 6.65
C GLY A 128 7.51 21.16 6.28
N PHE A 129 8.12 20.63 5.21
CA PHE A 129 9.50 20.98 4.81
C PHE A 129 9.69 22.47 4.50
N GLY A 130 8.61 23.20 4.19
CA GLY A 130 8.68 24.66 3.98
C GLY A 130 8.76 25.50 5.25
N HIS A 131 8.57 24.90 6.44
CA HIS A 131 8.58 25.60 7.73
C HIS A 131 9.88 25.41 8.51
N GLU A 132 10.68 24.43 8.14
CA GLU A 132 11.94 24.07 8.80
C GLU A 132 13.06 24.19 7.75
N GLU A 133 14.28 24.61 8.13
CA GLU A 133 15.44 24.70 7.22
C GLU A 133 15.98 23.30 6.84
N ARG A 134 15.14 22.51 6.19
CA ARG A 134 15.37 21.11 5.87
C ARG A 134 15.66 20.92 4.40
N ASP A 135 16.50 19.94 4.10
CA ASP A 135 16.83 19.60 2.72
C ASP A 135 15.70 18.76 2.07
N PRO A 136 14.94 19.32 1.11
CA PRO A 136 13.88 18.59 0.42
C PRO A 136 14.39 17.42 -0.45
N MET A 137 15.69 17.39 -0.76
CA MET A 137 16.33 16.32 -1.54
C MET A 137 16.78 15.14 -0.67
N ASN A 138 16.76 15.28 0.65
CA ASN A 138 17.23 14.26 1.58
C ASN A 138 16.23 14.06 2.76
N PRO A 139 14.98 13.65 2.47
CA PRO A 139 14.04 13.27 3.52
C PRO A 139 14.54 12.04 4.29
N ASN A 140 14.15 11.92 5.56
CA ASN A 140 14.42 10.71 6.33
C ASN A 140 13.68 9.51 5.72
N PRO A 141 14.16 8.27 5.95
CA PRO A 141 13.50 7.07 5.43
C PRO A 141 12.02 7.00 5.83
N GLY A 142 11.14 6.97 4.82
CA GLY A 142 9.70 6.82 5.00
C GLY A 142 8.97 8.05 5.54
N GLU A 143 9.65 9.18 5.68
CA GLU A 143 9.12 10.39 6.30
C GLU A 143 7.97 11.05 5.52
N LEU A 144 8.02 10.97 4.19
CA LEU A 144 6.98 11.50 3.30
C LEU A 144 5.79 10.54 3.14
N ALA A 145 5.84 9.36 3.78
CA ALA A 145 4.78 8.37 3.71
C ALA A 145 3.69 8.61 4.78
N ASN A 146 2.43 8.37 4.42
CA ASN A 146 1.33 8.40 5.38
C ASN A 146 1.32 7.12 6.22
N TYR A 147 1.53 7.21 7.53
CA TYR A 147 1.48 6.06 8.45
C TYR A 147 0.06 5.74 8.91
N CYS A 148 -0.13 4.57 9.54
CA CYS A 148 -1.40 4.23 10.18
C CYS A 148 -1.55 4.95 11.54
N PRO A 149 -2.55 5.83 11.74
CA PRO A 149 -2.69 6.57 13.00
C PRO A 149 -3.16 5.69 14.16
N ALA A 150 -3.84 4.57 13.88
CA ALA A 150 -4.43 3.69 14.88
C ALA A 150 -3.48 2.60 15.39
N CYS A 151 -2.40 2.28 14.67
CA CYS A 151 -1.48 1.26 15.14
C CYS A 151 -0.73 1.73 16.40
N PRO A 152 -0.47 0.84 17.38
CA PRO A 152 0.26 1.15 18.62
C PRO A 152 1.66 1.73 18.36
N GLN A 153 1.92 2.95 18.78
CA GLN A 153 3.15 3.70 18.56
C GLN A 153 3.64 4.34 19.87
N GLN A 154 4.81 3.91 20.32
CA GLN A 154 5.45 4.47 21.50
C GLN A 154 5.70 5.97 21.32
N GLY A 155 5.40 6.76 22.36
CA GLY A 155 5.59 8.21 22.36
C GLY A 155 4.61 8.99 21.48
N LYS A 156 3.63 8.31 20.86
CA LYS A 156 2.59 8.95 20.04
C LYS A 156 1.18 8.65 20.54
N ASN A 157 0.80 7.38 20.61
CA ASN A 157 -0.57 6.97 20.98
C ASN A 157 -0.62 5.80 21.98
N LEU A 158 0.52 5.38 22.51
CA LEU A 158 0.60 4.48 23.66
C LEU A 158 0.76 5.30 24.94
N ALA A 159 0.06 4.85 26.00
CA ALA A 159 0.25 5.37 27.36
C ALA A 159 1.68 5.09 27.85
N GLU A 160 2.22 5.90 28.77
CA GLU A 160 3.61 5.76 29.24
C GLU A 160 3.88 4.44 29.96
N ASP A 161 2.86 3.91 30.66
CA ASP A 161 2.88 2.70 31.48
C ASP A 161 2.47 1.43 30.69
N TRP A 162 2.39 1.50 29.36
CA TRP A 162 1.99 0.39 28.50
C TRP A 162 2.79 -0.91 28.73
N ARG A 163 4.04 -0.82 29.21
CA ARG A 163 4.90 -1.98 29.49
C ARG A 163 4.44 -2.80 30.69
N THR A 164 3.80 -2.14 31.65
CA THR A 164 3.28 -2.74 32.88
C THR A 164 1.79 -3.08 32.79
N ASP A 165 1.12 -2.70 31.70
CA ASP A 165 -0.27 -3.07 31.45
C ASP A 165 -0.43 -4.61 31.39
N PRO A 166 -1.31 -5.21 32.20
CA PRO A 166 -1.64 -6.63 32.11
C PRO A 166 -2.09 -7.08 30.71
N ASN A 167 -2.71 -6.17 29.95
CA ASN A 167 -3.20 -6.37 28.60
C ASN A 167 -2.22 -5.95 27.51
N ARG A 168 -0.94 -5.72 27.83
CA ARG A 168 0.09 -5.26 26.86
C ARG A 168 0.17 -6.05 25.55
N PHE A 169 -0.33 -7.29 25.53
CA PHE A 169 -0.42 -8.10 24.31
C PHE A 169 -1.27 -7.44 23.21
N VAL A 170 -2.23 -6.56 23.54
CA VAL A 170 -3.02 -5.80 22.55
C VAL A 170 -2.21 -4.73 21.83
N TYR A 171 -1.02 -4.39 22.34
CA TYR A 171 -0.10 -3.42 21.74
C TYR A 171 0.90 -4.06 20.78
N GLN A 172 0.84 -5.39 20.61
CA GLN A 172 1.66 -6.11 19.64
C GLN A 172 1.40 -5.59 18.23
N ARG A 173 2.47 -5.46 17.45
CA ARG A 173 2.38 -4.98 16.08
C ARG A 173 2.18 -6.15 15.13
N VAL A 174 1.07 -6.15 14.40
CA VAL A 174 0.76 -7.20 13.41
C VAL A 174 1.04 -6.68 12.02
N PHE A 175 1.89 -7.39 11.30
CA PHE A 175 2.18 -7.18 9.88
C PHE A 175 1.66 -8.33 9.05
N VAL A 176 1.26 -8.04 7.81
CA VAL A 176 1.04 -9.06 6.78
C VAL A 176 2.02 -8.79 5.66
N ALA A 177 2.69 -9.83 5.15
CA ALA A 177 3.58 -9.78 4.02
C ALA A 177 3.09 -10.67 2.89
N ASP A 178 3.18 -10.20 1.65
CA ASP A 178 2.85 -10.96 0.46
C ASP A 178 3.42 -10.30 -0.83
N GLY A 179 3.49 -11.07 -1.92
CA GLY A 179 3.98 -10.68 -3.23
C GLY A 179 2.85 -10.43 -4.26
N ASN A 180 2.76 -9.20 -4.77
CA ASN A 180 1.86 -8.85 -5.87
C ASN A 180 2.51 -9.02 -7.24
N PHE A 181 2.20 -10.14 -7.90
CA PHE A 181 2.70 -10.47 -9.24
C PHE A 181 2.02 -9.74 -10.41
N LYS A 182 0.89 -9.08 -10.17
CA LYS A 182 0.19 -8.29 -11.21
C LYS A 182 0.78 -6.89 -11.37
N ALA A 183 1.54 -6.41 -10.38
CA ALA A 183 2.27 -5.15 -10.43
C ALA A 183 3.60 -5.29 -11.18
N ASP A 184 3.56 -5.93 -12.35
CA ASP A 184 4.73 -6.28 -13.12
C ASP A 184 5.37 -5.08 -13.81
N HIS A 185 6.65 -5.18 -14.16
CA HIS A 185 7.36 -4.14 -14.92
C HIS A 185 8.10 -4.72 -16.12
N VAL A 186 8.06 -3.98 -17.24
CA VAL A 186 8.85 -4.30 -18.43
C VAL A 186 10.25 -3.74 -18.25
N LYS A 187 11.22 -4.66 -18.18
CA LYS A 187 12.63 -4.33 -18.15
C LYS A 187 12.97 -3.31 -19.24
N GLN A 188 13.42 -2.13 -18.82
CA GLN A 188 13.82 -1.08 -19.74
C GLN A 188 15.17 -1.41 -20.36
N GLY A 189 15.35 -1.04 -21.64
CA GLY A 189 16.65 -1.09 -22.28
C GLY A 189 17.61 -0.14 -21.55
N GLN A 190 18.84 -0.58 -21.33
CA GLN A 190 19.90 0.32 -20.87
C GLN A 190 20.00 1.47 -21.89
N GLY A 191 19.99 2.72 -21.43
CA GLY A 191 20.11 3.90 -22.28
C GLY A 191 21.35 3.83 -23.18
N LYS A 192 21.50 4.77 -24.13
CA LYS A 192 22.57 4.78 -25.14
C LYS A 192 24.02 4.72 -24.60
N GLU A 193 24.24 4.75 -23.29
CA GLU A 193 25.56 4.61 -22.64
C GLU A 193 25.55 3.74 -21.38
N GLY A 194 24.48 2.99 -21.09
CA GLY A 194 24.38 2.23 -19.84
C GLY A 194 24.21 3.07 -18.57
N LYS A 195 23.98 4.38 -18.70
CA LYS A 195 23.70 5.30 -17.59
C LYS A 195 22.21 5.29 -17.24
N ASP A 196 21.95 5.21 -15.93
CA ASP A 196 20.63 5.40 -15.32
C ASP A 196 20.40 6.91 -15.17
N ASP A 197 19.87 7.54 -16.22
CA ASP A 197 19.65 9.01 -16.27
C ASP A 197 18.31 9.42 -15.62
N ASP A 198 17.63 8.50 -14.92
CA ASP A 198 16.36 8.78 -14.25
C ASP A 198 16.57 9.70 -13.04
N VAL A 199 15.78 10.76 -12.95
CA VAL A 199 15.73 11.65 -11.78
C VAL A 199 14.73 11.10 -10.77
N TRP A 200 15.21 10.79 -9.57
CA TRP A 200 14.42 10.33 -8.43
C TRP A 200 14.13 11.51 -7.49
N LEU A 201 12.85 11.84 -7.28
CA LEU A 201 12.46 13.04 -6.51
C LEU A 201 12.36 12.79 -5.00
N SER A 202 12.04 11.57 -4.59
CA SER A 202 11.79 11.22 -3.18
C SER A 202 12.29 9.81 -2.85
N GLU A 203 13.40 9.38 -3.44
CA GLU A 203 13.95 8.02 -3.27
C GLU A 203 14.13 7.70 -1.78
N GLY A 204 13.50 6.62 -1.31
CA GLY A 204 13.56 6.22 0.09
C GLY A 204 12.79 7.13 1.07
N GLY A 205 12.29 8.28 0.64
CA GLY A 205 11.49 9.16 1.48
C GLY A 205 10.05 8.68 1.68
N GLY A 206 9.55 7.78 0.83
CA GLY A 206 8.15 7.31 0.83
C GLY A 206 7.95 5.85 1.24
N MET A 207 6.99 5.19 0.62
CA MET A 207 6.66 3.78 0.80
C MET A 207 7.72 2.85 0.22
N ASP A 208 8.40 3.29 -0.84
CA ASP A 208 9.54 2.58 -1.42
C ASP A 208 10.82 2.91 -0.64
N PRO A 209 11.72 1.93 -0.41
CA PRO A 209 12.99 2.16 0.24
C PRO A 209 14.03 2.75 -0.71
N GLN A 210 15.15 3.21 -0.14
CA GLN A 210 16.29 3.61 -0.94
C GLN A 210 16.84 2.44 -1.76
N ARG A 211 16.94 2.63 -3.07
CA ARG A 211 17.15 1.53 -4.02
C ARG A 211 18.55 0.93 -3.91
N GLN A 212 19.56 1.77 -3.64
CA GLN A 212 20.93 1.30 -3.50
C GLN A 212 21.11 0.42 -2.25
N HIS A 213 20.57 0.85 -1.10
CA HIS A 213 20.56 0.04 0.12
C HIS A 213 19.85 -1.30 -0.08
N TYR A 214 18.71 -1.28 -0.78
CA TYR A 214 18.00 -2.51 -1.10
C TYR A 214 18.83 -3.44 -1.99
N LYS A 215 19.41 -2.93 -3.08
CA LYS A 215 20.28 -3.71 -3.97
C LYS A 215 21.50 -4.28 -3.24
N ASP A 216 22.11 -3.50 -2.34
CA ASP A 216 23.29 -3.95 -1.59
C ASP A 216 22.93 -5.02 -0.57
N PHE A 217 21.78 -4.89 0.11
CA PHE A 217 21.24 -5.97 0.93
C PHE A 217 21.03 -7.25 0.11
N LEU A 218 20.39 -7.17 -1.05
CA LEU A 218 20.09 -8.34 -1.88
C LEU A 218 21.32 -9.10 -2.40
N LYS A 219 22.50 -8.46 -2.44
CA LYS A 219 23.77 -9.10 -2.83
C LYS A 219 24.32 -10.01 -1.74
N VAL A 220 24.10 -9.66 -0.47
CA VAL A 220 24.67 -10.36 0.69
C VAL A 220 23.65 -11.23 1.42
N ALA A 221 22.35 -10.92 1.27
CA ALA A 221 21.28 -11.63 1.93
C ALA A 221 21.21 -13.09 1.49
N MET A 222 20.99 -13.95 2.47
CA MET A 222 20.84 -15.39 2.26
C MET A 222 19.54 -15.67 1.51
N GLU A 223 19.62 -16.51 0.49
CA GLU A 223 18.46 -16.95 -0.27
C GLU A 223 18.37 -18.47 -0.25
N ARG A 224 17.18 -18.99 0.05
CA ARG A 224 16.87 -20.41 -0.09
C ARG A 224 15.80 -20.57 -1.17
N CYS A 225 16.11 -21.41 -2.15
CA CYS A 225 15.32 -21.56 -3.37
C CYS A 225 13.90 -22.06 -3.04
N THR A 226 12.89 -21.21 -3.21
CA THR A 226 11.51 -21.64 -3.40
C THR A 226 11.34 -22.02 -4.87
N VAL A 227 10.65 -23.13 -5.14
CA VAL A 227 10.57 -23.71 -6.49
C VAL A 227 9.70 -22.82 -7.39
N SER A 228 10.31 -21.90 -8.15
CA SER A 228 9.61 -21.10 -9.16
C SER A 228 10.58 -20.57 -10.24
N PRO A 229 10.30 -20.76 -11.55
CA PRO A 229 11.17 -20.30 -12.63
C PRO A 229 10.77 -18.94 -13.23
N LYS A 230 11.82 -18.14 -13.50
CA LYS A 230 12.03 -17.12 -14.56
C LYS A 230 11.09 -15.89 -14.66
N HIS A 231 11.69 -14.76 -14.26
CA HIS A 231 11.48 -13.36 -14.65
C HIS A 231 10.04 -12.82 -14.73
N LEU A 232 9.74 -11.89 -13.81
CA LEU A 232 9.00 -10.62 -13.98
C LEU A 232 9.27 -9.78 -12.71
N GLU A 233 9.52 -8.49 -12.83
CA GLU A 233 9.69 -7.59 -11.68
C GLU A 233 8.32 -7.35 -11.05
N SER A 234 8.07 -7.82 -9.82
CA SER A 234 6.78 -7.71 -9.10
C SER A 234 6.93 -6.86 -7.83
N ILE A 235 5.97 -6.81 -6.89
CA ILE A 235 6.11 -6.00 -5.67
C ILE A 235 5.80 -6.82 -4.42
N ASN A 236 6.69 -6.78 -3.42
CA ASN A 236 6.41 -7.19 -2.06
C ASN A 236 5.82 -6.04 -1.25
N ILE A 237 4.79 -6.37 -0.48
CA ILE A 237 4.05 -5.40 0.32
C ILE A 237 4.01 -5.88 1.76
N ILE A 238 4.41 -5.00 2.67
CA ILE A 238 4.12 -5.17 4.10
C ILE A 238 3.13 -4.10 4.56
N GLN A 239 2.14 -4.55 5.30
CA GLN A 239 1.06 -3.71 5.80
C GLN A 239 0.72 -4.05 7.26
N TYR A 240 0.04 -3.16 7.99
CA TYR A 240 -0.40 -3.40 9.38
C TYR A 240 -1.86 -3.83 9.47
N GLN A 241 -2.28 -4.42 10.59
CA GLN A 241 -3.66 -4.85 10.91
C GLN A 241 -4.83 -3.97 10.39
N HIS A 242 -4.69 -2.64 10.31
CA HIS A 242 -5.71 -1.73 9.80
C HIS A 242 -5.73 -1.58 8.25
N GLY A 243 -4.98 -2.41 7.52
CA GLY A 243 -4.87 -2.34 6.07
C GLY A 243 -4.02 -1.18 5.56
N CYS A 244 -3.11 -0.66 6.38
CA CYS A 244 -2.25 0.45 5.97
C CYS A 244 -0.88 -0.09 5.51
N TYR A 245 -0.38 0.39 4.37
CA TYR A 245 0.99 0.13 3.90
C TYR A 245 2.01 0.62 4.93
N ALA A 246 3.08 -0.14 5.14
CA ALA A 246 4.19 0.26 5.99
C ALA A 246 5.23 1.10 5.19
N PRO A 247 5.68 2.26 5.69
CA PRO A 247 6.71 3.07 5.03
C PRO A 247 8.01 2.30 4.78
N ASN A 248 8.65 2.57 3.63
CA ASN A 248 9.81 1.83 3.09
C ASN A 248 9.66 0.31 2.92
N ALA A 249 8.45 -0.25 3.03
CA ALA A 249 8.22 -1.68 2.93
C ALA A 249 7.54 -2.12 1.62
N LEU A 250 7.49 -1.22 0.63
CA LEU A 250 7.06 -1.51 -0.74
C LEU A 250 8.29 -1.77 -1.61
N VAL A 251 8.61 -3.03 -1.92
CA VAL A 251 9.88 -3.39 -2.57
C VAL A 251 9.70 -4.24 -3.82
N ASP A 252 10.56 -4.07 -4.82
CA ASP A 252 10.45 -4.83 -6.06
C ASP A 252 10.97 -6.27 -5.92
N LEU A 253 10.21 -7.24 -6.45
CA LEU A 253 10.57 -8.64 -6.53
C LEU A 253 11.37 -8.92 -7.82
N PHE A 254 12.63 -9.35 -7.73
CA PHE A 254 13.47 -9.55 -8.92
C PHE A 254 13.42 -10.96 -9.54
N LYS A 255 13.11 -12.00 -8.74
CA LYS A 255 13.12 -13.40 -9.19
C LYS A 255 12.06 -14.22 -8.45
N GLY A 256 10.79 -13.93 -8.73
CA GLY A 256 9.70 -14.52 -7.95
C GLY A 256 9.72 -14.05 -6.50
N GLU A 257 9.08 -14.82 -5.62
CA GLU A 257 8.96 -14.50 -4.19
C GLU A 257 10.18 -14.95 -3.38
N GLN A 258 11.34 -14.37 -3.72
CA GLN A 258 12.55 -14.61 -2.94
C GLN A 258 12.35 -14.10 -1.51
N GLN A 259 12.62 -14.94 -0.52
CA GLN A 259 12.41 -14.61 0.89
C GLN A 259 13.22 -13.39 1.31
N LYS A 260 14.42 -13.20 0.74
CA LYS A 260 15.25 -12.02 1.00
C LYS A 260 14.59 -10.67 0.65
N ASN A 261 13.59 -10.67 -0.25
CA ASN A 261 12.85 -9.45 -0.53
C ASN A 261 11.89 -9.13 0.62
N VAL A 262 11.25 -10.16 1.19
CA VAL A 262 10.40 -10.04 2.38
C VAL A 262 11.24 -9.65 3.59
N ASP A 263 12.42 -10.25 3.74
CA ASP A 263 13.39 -9.91 4.79
C ASP A 263 13.68 -8.41 4.84
N TYR A 264 14.04 -7.83 3.69
CA TYR A 264 14.36 -6.40 3.62
C TYR A 264 13.13 -5.53 3.91
N ALA A 265 11.99 -5.84 3.28
CA ALA A 265 10.75 -5.11 3.53
C ALA A 265 10.37 -5.15 5.01
N PHE A 266 10.55 -6.31 5.67
CA PHE A 266 10.23 -6.50 7.08
C PHE A 266 11.17 -5.69 7.97
N LEU A 267 12.48 -5.71 7.69
CA LEU A 267 13.44 -4.87 8.41
C LEU A 267 13.12 -3.37 8.27
N GLN A 268 12.76 -2.91 7.06
CA GLN A 268 12.34 -1.52 6.87
C GLN A 268 11.06 -1.21 7.63
N ALA A 269 10.06 -2.09 7.56
CA ALA A 269 8.81 -1.94 8.31
C ALA A 269 9.04 -1.93 9.84
N LEU A 270 9.99 -2.68 10.37
CA LEU A 270 10.34 -2.58 11.81
C LEU A 270 10.98 -1.22 12.12
N LYS A 271 11.92 -0.77 11.28
CA LYS A 271 12.70 0.45 11.49
C LYS A 271 11.87 1.72 11.36
N THR A 272 11.15 1.90 10.26
CA THR A 272 10.41 3.14 9.95
C THR A 272 9.21 3.35 10.86
N THR A 273 8.78 2.31 11.55
CA THR A 273 7.55 2.32 12.36
C THR A 273 7.85 2.36 13.84
N GLY A 274 9.14 2.37 14.20
CA GLY A 274 9.61 2.56 15.57
C GLY A 274 9.18 1.43 16.50
N ILE A 275 9.27 0.17 16.05
CA ILE A 275 8.88 -0.98 16.87
C ILE A 275 9.80 -1.10 18.08
N ASP A 276 9.22 -1.02 19.27
CA ASP A 276 9.92 -1.35 20.51
C ASP A 276 9.93 -2.89 20.72
N PRO A 277 11.09 -3.50 21.03
CA PRO A 277 11.18 -4.94 21.28
C PRO A 277 10.19 -5.50 22.33
N ASP A 278 9.82 -4.71 23.33
CA ASP A 278 8.87 -5.10 24.38
C ASP A 278 7.43 -5.17 23.87
N GLN A 279 7.08 -4.49 22.77
CA GLN A 279 5.77 -4.62 22.12
C GLN A 279 5.64 -6.00 21.46
N GLY A 280 6.76 -6.50 20.92
CA GLY A 280 6.76 -7.64 20.04
C GLY A 280 6.06 -7.38 18.71
N VAL A 281 6.19 -8.35 17.81
CA VAL A 281 5.63 -8.28 16.46
C VAL A 281 5.07 -9.65 16.07
N MET A 282 4.02 -9.64 15.25
CA MET A 282 3.50 -10.83 14.57
C MET A 282 3.60 -10.60 13.07
N LEU A 283 4.21 -11.54 12.36
CA LEU A 283 4.23 -11.54 10.90
C LEU A 283 3.29 -12.64 10.38
N ILE A 284 2.22 -12.21 9.72
CA ILE A 284 1.33 -13.09 8.96
C ILE A 284 1.90 -13.21 7.56
N TYR A 285 2.17 -14.44 7.13
CA TYR A 285 2.71 -14.72 5.81
C TYR A 285 2.26 -16.10 5.34
N ASP A 286 1.86 -16.23 4.08
CA ASP A 286 1.36 -17.49 3.52
C ASP A 286 2.31 -18.65 3.76
N ILE A 287 3.61 -18.41 3.51
CA ILE A 287 4.66 -19.40 3.74
C ILE A 287 5.34 -19.26 5.10
N ALA A 288 4.69 -18.70 6.13
CA ALA A 288 5.27 -18.50 7.46
C ALA A 288 5.86 -19.80 8.06
N CYS A 289 5.24 -20.96 7.77
CA CYS A 289 5.73 -22.26 8.22
C CYS A 289 7.08 -22.67 7.61
N GLN A 290 7.45 -22.10 6.46
CA GLN A 290 8.74 -22.32 5.79
C GLN A 290 9.71 -21.18 6.11
N TYR A 291 9.23 -19.94 6.00
CA TYR A 291 10.01 -18.72 6.20
C TYR A 291 10.58 -18.64 7.62
N TYR A 292 9.75 -18.86 8.65
CA TYR A 292 10.18 -18.67 10.03
C TYR A 292 11.26 -19.65 10.50
N VAL A 293 11.34 -20.83 9.89
CA VAL A 293 12.37 -21.83 10.21
C VAL A 293 13.78 -21.24 10.02
N HIS A 294 13.92 -20.34 9.06
CA HIS A 294 15.20 -19.74 8.68
C HIS A 294 15.33 -18.27 9.07
N LEU A 295 14.27 -17.63 9.57
CA LEU A 295 14.26 -16.20 9.88
C LEU A 295 15.42 -15.77 10.78
N LYS A 296 15.73 -16.54 11.83
CA LYS A 296 16.84 -16.22 12.73
C LYS A 296 18.21 -16.35 12.05
N GLU A 297 18.36 -17.32 11.15
CA GLU A 297 19.57 -17.51 10.35
C GLU A 297 19.74 -16.38 9.32
N GLN A 298 18.63 -15.94 8.70
CA GLN A 298 18.59 -14.89 7.67
C GLN A 298 18.80 -13.48 8.24
N LEU A 299 18.12 -13.16 9.35
CA LEU A 299 18.03 -11.79 9.87
C LEU A 299 18.58 -11.59 11.28
N GLY A 300 19.05 -12.63 11.96
CA GLY A 300 19.30 -12.61 13.41
C GLY A 300 20.08 -11.39 13.93
N GLU A 301 21.18 -11.02 13.28
CA GLU A 301 22.01 -9.87 13.67
C GLU A 301 21.43 -8.50 13.25
N GLN A 302 20.49 -8.50 12.30
CA GLN A 302 19.87 -7.29 11.76
C GLN A 302 18.57 -6.91 12.49
N LEU A 303 17.97 -7.86 13.20
CA LEU A 303 16.78 -7.63 14.01
C LEU A 303 17.12 -6.84 15.28
N PRO A 304 16.19 -6.00 15.78
CA PRO A 304 16.35 -5.36 17.08
C PRO A 304 16.61 -6.41 18.18
N PRO A 305 17.56 -6.18 19.09
CA PRO A 305 17.85 -7.11 20.17
C PRO A 305 16.60 -7.42 20.99
N ASN A 306 16.41 -8.69 21.34
CA ASN A 306 15.29 -9.20 22.13
C ASN A 306 13.89 -9.04 21.50
N LEU A 307 13.78 -8.63 20.23
CA LEU A 307 12.48 -8.54 19.56
C LEU A 307 11.81 -9.92 19.48
N LYS A 308 10.61 -10.03 20.05
CA LYS A 308 9.78 -11.21 19.94
C LYS A 308 8.99 -11.17 18.64
N ILE A 309 9.21 -12.15 17.77
CA ILE A 309 8.53 -12.29 16.48
C ILE A 309 7.66 -13.55 16.53
N ASP A 310 6.34 -13.37 16.62
CA ASP A 310 5.37 -14.43 16.37
C ASP A 310 5.00 -14.49 14.88
N ARG A 311 4.30 -15.54 14.50
CA ARG A 311 4.10 -15.98 13.12
C ARG A 311 2.74 -16.61 12.94
N ALA A 312 2.07 -16.25 11.87
CA ALA A 312 0.80 -16.84 11.48
C ALA A 312 0.72 -17.01 9.96
N ILE A 313 -0.23 -17.83 9.52
CA ILE A 313 -0.64 -17.94 8.12
C ILE A 313 -2.06 -17.37 8.04
N GLY A 314 -2.39 -16.69 6.94
CA GLY A 314 -3.74 -16.19 6.69
C GLY A 314 -4.78 -17.31 6.83
N LEU A 315 -5.97 -16.97 7.33
CA LEU A 315 -7.00 -17.95 7.68
C LEU A 315 -7.48 -18.73 6.45
N PHE A 316 -7.49 -18.12 5.26
CA PHE A 316 -7.83 -18.83 4.03
C PHE A 316 -6.67 -19.73 3.60
N HIS A 317 -5.45 -19.21 3.61
CA HIS A 317 -4.25 -19.91 3.16
C HIS A 317 -3.84 -21.09 4.03
N VAL A 318 -4.06 -21.03 5.35
CA VAL A 318 -3.62 -22.09 6.27
C VAL A 318 -4.26 -23.45 5.96
N HIS A 319 -5.46 -23.47 5.38
CA HIS A 319 -6.15 -24.69 4.95
C HIS A 319 -5.53 -25.36 3.73
N ALA A 320 -4.73 -24.63 2.94
CA ALA A 320 -3.99 -25.16 1.79
C ALA A 320 -2.63 -25.75 2.19
N HIS A 321 -2.25 -25.66 3.47
CA HIS A 321 -1.02 -26.23 4.01
C HIS A 321 -1.25 -27.64 4.56
N LYS A 322 -0.18 -28.30 5.00
CA LYS A 322 -0.29 -29.58 5.74
C LYS A 322 -1.13 -29.41 7.00
N ASP A 323 -1.83 -30.46 7.41
CA ASP A 323 -2.75 -30.46 8.57
C ASP A 323 -2.14 -29.84 9.84
N ASP A 324 -0.87 -30.13 10.14
CA ASP A 324 -0.15 -29.54 11.29
C ASP A 324 -0.19 -28.00 11.29
N CYS A 325 -0.08 -27.37 10.11
CA CYS A 325 0.00 -25.91 9.99
C CYS A 325 -1.27 -25.23 10.48
N PHE A 326 -2.42 -25.89 10.36
CA PHE A 326 -3.68 -25.39 10.88
C PHE A 326 -3.60 -25.14 12.39
N PHE A 327 -3.03 -26.06 13.16
CA PHE A 327 -2.91 -25.87 14.61
C PHE A 327 -1.73 -24.98 14.99
N HIS A 328 -0.66 -24.98 14.19
CA HIS A 328 0.58 -24.25 14.50
C HIS A 328 0.49 -22.76 14.18
N PHE A 329 -0.20 -22.39 13.10
CA PHE A 329 -0.11 -21.04 12.49
C PHE A 329 -1.45 -20.36 12.21
N ASN A 330 -2.60 -21.02 12.44
CA ASN A 330 -3.88 -20.34 12.30
C ASN A 330 -4.00 -19.22 13.35
N THR A 331 -4.32 -18.01 12.89
CA THR A 331 -4.47 -16.82 13.73
C THR A 331 -5.41 -17.05 14.91
N SER A 332 -6.50 -17.79 14.73
CA SER A 332 -7.48 -18.06 15.81
C SER A 332 -6.91 -18.80 17.02
N PHE A 333 -5.76 -19.48 16.89
CA PHE A 333 -5.10 -20.18 18.01
C PHE A 333 -3.92 -19.39 18.60
N ILE A 334 -3.67 -18.16 18.15
CA ILE A 334 -2.52 -17.38 18.56
C ILE A 334 -2.96 -16.27 19.52
N PRO A 335 -2.56 -16.33 20.80
CA PRO A 335 -2.89 -15.29 21.76
C PRO A 335 -2.44 -13.91 21.27
N GLY A 336 -3.34 -12.93 21.39
CA GLY A 336 -3.06 -11.55 20.98
C GLY A 336 -3.22 -11.27 19.48
N SER A 337 -3.43 -12.27 18.61
CA SER A 337 -3.70 -11.99 17.20
C SER A 337 -5.02 -11.27 16.99
N ALA A 338 -6.02 -11.49 17.85
CA ALA A 338 -7.44 -11.28 17.59
C ALA A 338 -7.96 -12.11 16.40
N VAL A 339 -9.24 -11.98 16.08
CA VAL A 339 -9.84 -12.63 14.90
C VAL A 339 -9.44 -11.84 13.65
N VAL A 340 -8.34 -12.26 13.02
CA VAL A 340 -7.81 -11.64 11.79
C VAL A 340 -7.75 -12.66 10.68
N SER A 341 -8.26 -12.29 9.51
CA SER A 341 -8.20 -13.15 8.33
C SER A 341 -6.80 -13.24 7.74
N GLY A 342 -5.95 -12.21 7.90
CA GLY A 342 -4.69 -12.10 7.16
C GLY A 342 -4.83 -11.61 5.72
N GLU A 343 -6.01 -11.74 5.11
CA GLU A 343 -6.31 -11.48 3.69
C GLU A 343 -6.59 -10.00 3.33
N ILE A 344 -5.92 -9.06 3.99
CA ILE A 344 -6.17 -7.63 3.75
C ILE A 344 -5.36 -7.11 2.54
N LEU A 345 -4.27 -7.79 2.17
CA LEU A 345 -3.39 -7.39 1.07
C LEU A 345 -4.08 -7.53 -0.29
N GLU A 346 -4.93 -8.53 -0.47
CA GLU A 346 -5.70 -8.81 -1.68
C GLU A 346 -6.63 -7.64 -2.03
N SER A 347 -7.27 -7.06 -1.02
CA SER A 347 -8.11 -5.87 -1.17
C SER A 347 -7.29 -4.64 -1.58
N LEU A 348 -6.11 -4.47 -0.99
CA LEU A 348 -5.18 -3.40 -1.33
C LEU A 348 -4.63 -3.55 -2.74
N TRP A 349 -4.29 -4.78 -3.14
CA TRP A 349 -3.83 -5.11 -4.47
C TRP A 349 -4.88 -4.88 -5.52
N SER A 350 -6.15 -5.18 -5.26
CA SER A 350 -7.23 -4.88 -6.21
C SER A 350 -7.16 -3.42 -6.70
N THR A 351 -6.91 -2.50 -5.76
CA THR A 351 -6.71 -1.09 -6.07
C THR A 351 -5.38 -0.83 -6.80
N LEU A 352 -4.27 -1.38 -6.33
CA LEU A 352 -2.95 -1.15 -6.94
C LEU A 352 -2.81 -1.79 -8.35
N ASN A 353 -3.47 -2.92 -8.58
CA ASN A 353 -3.49 -3.66 -9.83
C ASN A 353 -4.17 -2.86 -10.94
N SER A 354 -5.14 -2.01 -10.60
CA SER A 354 -5.80 -1.14 -11.57
C SER A 354 -4.85 -0.07 -12.15
N ILE A 355 -3.85 0.39 -11.39
CA ILE A 355 -2.84 1.35 -11.86
C ILE A 355 -1.59 0.67 -12.43
N SER A 356 -1.35 -0.60 -12.09
CA SER A 356 -0.14 -1.35 -12.49
C SER A 356 0.15 -1.30 -14.01
N PRO A 357 -0.83 -1.49 -14.92
CA PRO A 357 -0.60 -1.36 -16.36
C PRO A 357 -0.06 0.01 -16.80
N SER A 358 -0.42 1.09 -16.09
CA SER A 358 0.02 2.45 -16.42
C SER A 358 1.49 2.69 -16.11
N VAL A 359 2.02 1.99 -15.11
CA VAL A 359 3.41 2.12 -14.64
C VAL A 359 4.31 1.00 -15.15
N ARG A 360 3.74 -0.01 -15.81
CA ARG A 360 4.44 -1.19 -16.33
C ARG A 360 5.60 -0.85 -17.28
N THR A 361 5.48 0.21 -18.07
CA THR A 361 6.51 0.68 -19.01
C THR A 361 7.13 2.02 -18.61
N ALA A 362 6.72 2.58 -17.46
CA ALA A 362 7.27 3.81 -16.93
C ALA A 362 8.73 3.61 -16.52
N THR A 363 9.48 4.71 -16.44
CA THR A 363 10.80 4.70 -15.78
C THR A 363 10.67 4.23 -14.34
N LEU A 364 11.73 3.64 -13.77
CA LEU A 364 11.67 3.09 -12.40
C LEU A 364 11.35 4.19 -11.38
N ALA A 365 11.94 5.38 -11.56
CA ALA A 365 11.64 6.54 -10.73
C ALA A 365 10.16 6.94 -10.81
N HIS A 366 9.60 7.02 -12.02
CA HIS A 366 8.19 7.40 -12.18
C HIS A 366 7.23 6.34 -11.65
N ARG A 367 7.57 5.05 -11.82
CA ARG A 367 6.81 3.94 -11.25
C ARG A 367 6.77 4.03 -9.72
N ALA A 368 7.92 4.21 -9.07
CA ALA A 368 8.00 4.36 -7.62
C ALA A 368 7.14 5.53 -7.12
N GLU A 369 7.25 6.70 -7.76
CA GLU A 369 6.45 7.89 -7.42
C GLU A 369 4.94 7.66 -7.49
N VAL A 370 4.46 6.96 -8.53
CA VAL A 370 3.03 6.69 -8.71
C VAL A 370 2.54 5.65 -7.71
N LEU A 371 3.27 4.56 -7.52
CA LEU A 371 2.89 3.53 -6.54
C LEU A 371 2.88 4.08 -5.11
N ASP A 372 3.87 4.90 -4.76
CA ASP A 372 3.94 5.60 -3.49
C ASP A 372 2.75 6.56 -3.29
N ASP A 373 2.36 7.32 -4.32
CA ASP A 373 1.18 8.21 -4.26
C ASP A 373 -0.12 7.43 -4.03
N HIS A 374 -0.30 6.28 -4.69
CA HIS A 374 -1.48 5.41 -4.50
C HIS A 374 -1.49 4.70 -3.13
N ALA A 375 -0.34 4.24 -2.64
CA ALA A 375 -0.21 3.65 -1.31
C ALA A 375 -0.46 4.69 -0.20
N CYS A 376 0.08 5.89 -0.35
CA CYS A 376 -0.17 7.01 0.56
C CYS A 376 -1.64 7.46 0.56
N ASP A 377 -2.29 7.51 -0.60
CA ASP A 377 -3.73 7.82 -0.72
C ASP A 377 -4.60 6.74 -0.05
N SER A 378 -4.25 5.47 -0.22
CA SER A 378 -4.92 4.36 0.46
C SER A 378 -4.84 4.51 1.99
N ASN A 379 -3.65 4.81 2.52
CA ASN A 379 -3.47 5.06 3.94
C ASN A 379 -4.23 6.32 4.41
N HIS A 380 -4.27 7.38 3.59
CA HIS A 380 -5.01 8.61 3.91
C HIS A 380 -6.52 8.36 4.00
N LYS A 381 -7.12 7.67 3.02
CA LYS A 381 -8.54 7.30 3.04
C LYS A 381 -8.90 6.44 4.25
N LYS A 382 -8.02 5.51 4.61
CA LYS A 382 -8.17 4.71 5.85
C LYS A 382 -8.12 5.58 7.10
N ALA A 383 -7.19 6.54 7.16
CA ALA A 383 -7.12 7.48 8.27
C ALA A 383 -8.40 8.32 8.40
N LEU A 384 -8.96 8.83 7.29
CA LEU A 384 -10.21 9.58 7.28
C LEU A 384 -11.41 8.75 7.77
N GLY A 385 -11.48 7.48 7.36
CA GLY A 385 -12.55 6.56 7.78
C GLY A 385 -12.31 5.86 9.13
N MET A 386 -11.15 6.07 9.77
CA MET A 386 -10.68 5.24 10.88
C MET A 386 -11.63 5.28 12.07
N THR A 387 -12.08 6.46 12.48
CA THR A 387 -12.97 6.61 13.64
C THR A 387 -14.28 5.87 13.44
N SER A 388 -14.93 6.05 12.28
CA SER A 388 -16.17 5.34 11.97
C SER A 388 -15.96 3.83 11.94
N TYR A 389 -14.87 3.37 11.31
CA TYR A 389 -14.51 1.96 11.26
C TYR A 389 -14.34 1.38 12.67
N LEU A 390 -13.53 2.00 13.52
CA LEU A 390 -13.27 1.52 14.88
C LEU A 390 -14.54 1.51 15.75
N CYS A 391 -15.42 2.50 15.64
CA CYS A 391 -16.70 2.51 16.34
C CYS A 391 -17.60 1.33 15.93
N THR A 392 -17.71 1.05 14.63
CA THR A 392 -18.46 -0.12 14.13
C THR A 392 -17.81 -1.42 14.61
N ARG A 393 -16.48 -1.53 14.52
CA ARG A 393 -15.74 -2.73 14.95
C ARG A 393 -15.86 -2.97 16.45
N LEU A 394 -15.95 -1.93 17.27
CA LEU A 394 -16.18 -2.07 18.71
C LEU A 394 -17.58 -2.65 18.99
N ALA A 395 -18.61 -2.15 18.31
CA ALA A 395 -19.96 -2.69 18.44
C ALA A 395 -20.03 -4.17 18.01
N ASP A 396 -19.40 -4.51 16.88
CA ASP A 396 -19.26 -5.91 16.44
C ASP A 396 -18.52 -6.76 17.47
N ALA A 397 -17.41 -6.24 18.03
CA ALA A 397 -16.59 -6.95 18.99
C ALA A 397 -17.34 -7.23 20.30
N LEU A 398 -18.13 -6.27 20.80
CA LEU A 398 -18.95 -6.46 22.00
C LEU A 398 -20.02 -7.54 21.77
N LYS A 399 -20.71 -7.49 20.62
CA LYS A 399 -21.69 -8.53 20.27
C LYS A 399 -21.04 -9.91 20.15
N ASN A 400 -19.94 -10.01 19.39
CA ASN A 400 -19.23 -11.26 19.20
C ASN A 400 -18.65 -11.80 20.51
N HIS A 401 -18.23 -10.91 21.41
CA HIS A 401 -17.79 -11.28 22.75
C HIS A 401 -18.91 -11.96 23.53
N ASP A 402 -20.11 -11.37 23.56
CA ASP A 402 -21.25 -11.94 24.29
C ASP A 402 -21.67 -13.31 23.70
N ASP A 403 -21.76 -13.41 22.38
CA ASP A 403 -22.08 -14.66 21.67
C ASP A 403 -21.02 -15.75 21.96
N SER A 404 -19.74 -15.39 21.88
CA SER A 404 -18.63 -16.32 22.12
C SER A 404 -18.55 -16.74 23.58
N LEU A 405 -18.82 -15.83 24.52
CA LEU A 405 -18.79 -16.10 25.95
C LEU A 405 -19.93 -17.03 26.35
N GLN A 406 -21.13 -16.83 25.80
CA GLN A 406 -22.25 -17.76 25.99
C GLN A 406 -21.90 -19.16 25.49
N TYR A 407 -21.42 -19.28 24.25
CA TYR A 407 -21.02 -20.57 23.68
C TYR A 407 -19.91 -21.24 24.51
N PHE A 408 -18.92 -20.46 24.96
CA PHE A 408 -17.85 -20.95 25.82
C PHE A 408 -18.37 -21.49 27.16
N HIS A 409 -19.32 -20.81 27.80
CA HIS A 409 -19.93 -21.28 29.05
C HIS A 409 -20.74 -22.56 28.86
N GLU A 410 -21.54 -22.65 27.81
CA GLU A 410 -22.32 -23.85 27.47
C GLU A 410 -21.38 -25.06 27.30
N LEU A 411 -20.32 -24.91 26.50
CA LEU A 411 -19.32 -25.95 26.26
C LEU A 411 -18.54 -26.32 27.54
N THR A 412 -18.17 -25.32 28.34
CA THR A 412 -17.44 -25.52 29.62
C THR A 412 -18.29 -26.31 30.61
N ASN A 413 -19.59 -26.01 30.69
CA ASN A 413 -20.52 -26.71 31.57
C ASN A 413 -20.72 -28.16 31.14
N GLU A 414 -20.81 -28.42 29.83
CA GLU A 414 -20.96 -29.77 29.28
C GLU A 414 -19.70 -30.64 29.47
N ALA A 415 -18.51 -30.05 29.29
CA ALA A 415 -17.24 -30.78 29.41
C ALA A 415 -16.93 -31.25 30.86
N GLY A 416 -17.44 -30.53 31.86
CA GLY A 416 -17.23 -30.81 33.27
C GLY A 416 -15.84 -30.40 33.81
N PRO A 417 -15.70 -30.23 35.14
CA PRO A 417 -14.56 -29.53 35.76
C PRO A 417 -13.22 -30.25 35.55
N ALA A 418 -13.21 -31.58 35.48
CA ALA A 418 -11.99 -32.36 35.27
C ALA A 418 -11.41 -32.14 33.87
N ALA A 419 -12.25 -32.17 32.82
CA ALA A 419 -11.83 -31.93 31.45
C ALA A 419 -11.39 -30.47 31.29
N VAL A 420 -12.16 -29.51 31.81
CA VAL A 420 -11.83 -28.08 31.75
C VAL A 420 -10.47 -27.81 32.39
N SER A 421 -10.20 -28.37 33.57
CA SER A 421 -8.89 -28.21 34.23
C SER A 421 -7.74 -28.81 33.39
N LEU A 422 -7.95 -30.00 32.83
CA LEU A 422 -6.96 -30.65 31.96
C LEU A 422 -6.64 -29.80 30.72
N TRP A 423 -7.67 -29.37 29.98
CA TRP A 423 -7.53 -28.58 28.76
C TRP A 423 -6.94 -27.20 29.04
N THR A 424 -7.38 -26.52 30.11
CA THR A 424 -6.84 -25.22 30.50
C THR A 424 -5.34 -25.32 30.78
N ASN A 425 -4.91 -26.32 31.54
CA ASN A 425 -3.48 -26.54 31.80
C ASN A 425 -2.70 -26.83 30.52
N ALA A 426 -3.26 -27.65 29.62
CA ALA A 426 -2.63 -27.94 28.33
C ALA A 426 -2.47 -26.68 27.47
N ILE A 427 -3.50 -25.84 27.39
CA ILE A 427 -3.50 -24.58 26.62
C ILE A 427 -2.46 -23.62 27.17
N VAL A 428 -2.44 -23.38 28.49
CA VAL A 428 -1.45 -22.48 29.11
C VAL A 428 -0.01 -22.93 28.83
N VAL A 429 0.25 -24.24 28.88
CA VAL A 429 1.57 -24.79 28.54
C VAL A 429 1.86 -24.66 27.04
N ALA A 430 0.89 -24.89 26.17
CA ALA A 430 1.06 -24.76 24.72
C ALA A 430 1.36 -23.32 24.32
N GLU A 431 0.55 -22.36 24.77
CA GLU A 431 0.68 -20.94 24.48
C GLU A 431 2.00 -20.36 25.01
N LYS A 432 2.46 -20.80 26.19
CA LYS A 432 3.76 -20.39 26.73
C LYS A 432 4.94 -20.83 25.86
N ASN A 433 4.82 -21.99 25.21
CA ASN A 433 5.92 -22.62 24.46
C ASN A 433 5.84 -22.40 22.94
N ARG A 434 4.68 -22.00 22.39
CA ARG A 434 4.45 -21.93 20.92
C ARG A 434 5.45 -21.04 20.19
N LEU A 435 5.88 -19.95 20.82
CA LEU A 435 6.81 -19.00 20.20
C LEU A 435 8.13 -19.70 19.88
N VAL A 436 8.59 -20.60 20.75
CA VAL A 436 9.81 -21.39 20.60
C VAL A 436 9.55 -22.62 19.73
N ASP A 437 8.49 -23.38 20.01
CA ASP A 437 8.13 -24.58 19.27
C ASP A 437 6.63 -24.59 18.90
N PRO A 438 6.27 -24.35 17.63
CA PRO A 438 4.87 -24.38 17.17
C PRO A 438 4.19 -25.72 17.44
N LYS A 439 4.95 -26.82 17.54
CA LYS A 439 4.39 -28.16 17.82
C LYS A 439 3.75 -28.25 19.19
N ALA A 440 4.04 -27.32 20.10
CA ALA A 440 3.32 -27.19 21.37
C ALA A 440 1.80 -27.06 21.16
N MET A 441 1.37 -26.54 20.00
CA MET A 441 -0.03 -26.39 19.63
C MET A 441 -0.70 -27.70 19.16
N ASN A 442 0.02 -28.83 19.10
CA ASN A 442 -0.56 -30.13 18.73
C ASN A 442 -1.67 -30.61 19.67
N ILE A 443 -1.84 -29.98 20.84
CA ILE A 443 -2.98 -30.22 21.72
C ILE A 443 -4.33 -30.00 21.03
N TYR A 444 -4.40 -29.13 20.02
CA TYR A 444 -5.62 -28.84 19.26
C TYR A 444 -5.89 -29.86 18.15
N CYS A 445 -4.92 -30.75 17.85
CA CYS A 445 -5.12 -31.82 16.89
C CYS A 445 -6.11 -32.84 17.45
N THR A 446 -7.14 -33.18 16.68
CA THR A 446 -8.03 -34.28 17.03
C THR A 446 -7.24 -35.59 17.03
N GLN A 447 -7.22 -36.29 18.17
CA GLN A 447 -6.72 -37.65 18.20
C GLN A 447 -7.71 -38.51 17.42
N LYS A 448 -7.27 -39.16 16.33
CA LYS A 448 -8.10 -40.09 15.56
C LYS A 448 -8.51 -41.26 16.45
N VAL A 449 -9.67 -41.17 17.08
CA VAL A 449 -10.41 -42.35 17.55
C VAL A 449 -10.97 -43.02 16.30
N GLY A 450 -10.69 -44.32 16.14
CA GLY A 450 -11.02 -45.09 14.93
C GLY A 450 -12.47 -44.87 14.46
N LYS A 451 -12.65 -44.72 13.14
CA LYS A 451 -13.96 -44.50 12.51
C LYS A 451 -14.92 -45.65 12.85
N PRO A 452 -16.17 -45.36 13.25
CA PRO A 452 -17.30 -46.22 12.96
C PRO A 452 -17.65 -46.09 11.47
N ASP A 453 -17.90 -47.23 10.82
CA ASP A 453 -18.30 -47.33 9.42
C ASP A 453 -19.71 -46.81 9.15
N GLY A 454 -19.90 -46.18 7.98
CA GLY A 454 -21.19 -46.13 7.28
C GLY A 454 -21.83 -44.74 7.17
N VAL A 455 -21.58 -44.05 6.06
CA VAL A 455 -22.48 -43.00 5.56
C VAL A 455 -22.88 -43.35 4.12
N VAL A 456 -24.17 -43.61 3.95
CA VAL A 456 -24.84 -43.93 2.68
C VAL A 456 -25.01 -42.65 1.85
N LYS A 457 -24.64 -42.70 0.57
CA LYS A 457 -24.86 -41.63 -0.41
C LYS A 457 -26.29 -41.72 -0.97
N SER A 458 -27.03 -40.63 -0.96
CA SER A 458 -28.31 -40.49 -1.68
C SER A 458 -28.10 -39.88 -3.07
N ALA A 459 -28.97 -40.28 -4.01
CA ALA A 459 -28.94 -39.93 -5.43
C ALA A 459 -29.64 -38.58 -5.72
N PRO A 460 -29.30 -37.90 -6.84
CA PRO A 460 -29.86 -36.59 -7.19
C PRO A 460 -31.21 -36.71 -7.93
N ILE A 461 -32.11 -35.76 -7.67
CA ILE A 461 -33.39 -35.58 -8.38
C ILE A 461 -33.31 -34.29 -9.21
N ALA A 462 -33.80 -34.35 -10.45
CA ALA A 462 -33.83 -33.26 -11.41
C ALA A 462 -35.24 -32.68 -11.62
N GLY A 463 -35.29 -31.39 -11.99
CA GLY A 463 -36.43 -30.66 -12.56
C GLY A 463 -36.60 -29.27 -11.90
N ALA A 464 -36.98 -28.18 -12.55
CA ALA A 464 -37.25 -27.85 -13.95
C ALA A 464 -37.24 -26.30 -14.11
N SER A 465 -37.27 -25.82 -15.36
CA SER A 465 -36.65 -24.58 -15.85
C SER A 465 -37.48 -23.28 -15.79
N LEU A 466 -38.20 -22.98 -14.69
CA LEU A 466 -38.98 -21.72 -14.57
C LEU A 466 -38.47 -20.76 -13.47
N GLU A 467 -37.70 -21.24 -12.49
CA GLU A 467 -37.07 -20.41 -11.44
C GLU A 467 -35.87 -19.59 -11.94
N HIS A 468 -35.26 -19.99 -13.07
CA HIS A 468 -34.05 -19.34 -13.58
C HIS A 468 -34.27 -17.92 -14.13
N TRP A 469 -35.49 -17.56 -14.52
CA TRP A 469 -35.78 -16.19 -15.00
C TRP A 469 -36.09 -15.22 -13.84
N LEU A 470 -36.88 -15.64 -12.85
CA LEU A 470 -37.19 -14.83 -11.66
C LEU A 470 -35.96 -14.60 -10.76
N THR A 471 -35.06 -15.59 -10.67
CA THR A 471 -33.78 -15.47 -9.95
C THR A 471 -32.80 -14.51 -10.66
N TYR A 472 -32.93 -14.33 -11.98
CA TYR A 472 -32.06 -13.42 -12.73
C TYR A 472 -32.52 -11.95 -12.60
N ALA A 473 -33.83 -11.71 -12.52
CA ALA A 473 -34.40 -10.37 -12.33
C ALA A 473 -34.06 -9.79 -10.94
N LEU A 474 -34.17 -10.57 -9.86
CA LEU A 474 -33.77 -10.13 -8.50
C LEU A 474 -32.25 -9.97 -8.35
N LYS A 475 -31.44 -10.75 -9.09
CA LYS A 475 -29.98 -10.63 -9.12
C LYS A 475 -29.46 -9.35 -9.78
N VAL A 476 -30.27 -8.65 -10.58
CA VAL A 476 -29.88 -7.36 -11.18
C VAL A 476 -30.21 -6.19 -10.24
N GLU A 477 -31.30 -6.28 -9.49
CA GLU A 477 -31.74 -5.23 -8.56
C GLU A 477 -30.92 -5.20 -7.26
N GLU A 478 -30.45 -6.35 -6.75
CA GLU A 478 -29.52 -6.43 -5.60
C GLU A 478 -28.04 -6.17 -5.97
N LYS A 479 -27.72 -5.87 -7.25
CA LYS A 479 -26.35 -5.72 -7.74
C LYS A 479 -26.03 -4.39 -8.46
N GLN A 480 -26.86 -3.37 -8.30
CA GLN A 480 -26.40 -1.97 -8.27
C GLN A 480 -26.21 -1.56 -6.81
#